data_AF-A0A844KLG1-F1
#
_entry.id   AF-A0A844KLG1-F1
#
_cell.length_a   1.000
_cell.length_b   1.000
_cell.length_c   1.000
_cell.angle_alpha   90.00
_cell.angle_beta   90.00
_cell.angle_gamma   90.00
#
_symmetry.space_group_name_H-M   'P 1'
#
loop_
_entity.id
_entity.type
_entity.pdbx_description
1 polymer ?
#
loop_
_entity_poly.entity_id
_entity_poly.type
_entity_poly.pdbx_seq_one_letter_code
_entity_poly.pdbx_strand_id
1 'polypeptide(L)'
;MHCKWRLYLYIDCLNHDGHSLVTTKPVLLLLNTPESLMPDALTYMYIFMGGLIAVAAYFTPFSILRALGDSKTPLIFLVFCSLLNIVLDLLFVVVLKTGVAGAAFATVLSETIAAILCIIYAFVKVNKS
;
A
#
# COMPACT_ATOMS: atom_id res chain seq x y z
N MET A 1 -16.47 17.94 4.59
CA MET A 1 -15.60 17.97 5.78
C MET A 1 -15.64 16.71 6.65
N HIS A 2 -16.59 15.78 6.49
CA HIS A 2 -16.70 14.59 7.36
C HIS A 2 -15.76 13.41 7.03
N CYS A 3 -15.10 13.39 5.86
CA CYS A 3 -14.26 12.25 5.45
C CYS A 3 -12.82 12.28 6.01
N LYS A 4 -12.32 13.45 6.45
CA LYS A 4 -10.95 13.58 7.00
C LYS A 4 -10.77 12.86 8.34
N TRP A 5 -11.82 12.81 9.16
CA TRP A 5 -11.72 12.36 10.55
C TRP A 5 -11.65 10.84 10.73
N ARG A 6 -12.27 10.05 9.84
CA ARG A 6 -12.18 8.57 9.92
C ARG A 6 -10.79 8.03 9.57
N LEU A 7 -10.06 8.73 8.69
CA LEU A 7 -8.68 8.37 8.35
C LEU A 7 -7.69 8.75 9.46
N TYR A 8 -7.88 9.93 10.07
CA TYR A 8 -7.10 10.37 11.22
C TYR A 8 -7.29 9.47 12.45
N LEU A 9 -8.52 9.01 12.73
CA LEU A 9 -8.79 8.06 13.82
C LEU A 9 -8.09 6.71 13.64
N TYR A 10 -7.92 6.23 12.40
CA TYR A 10 -7.17 4.99 12.11
C TYR A 10 -5.66 5.19 12.29
N ILE A 11 -5.14 6.37 11.91
CA ILE A 11 -3.75 6.77 12.11
C ILE A 11 -3.44 6.98 13.60
N ASP A 12 -4.36 7.57 14.37
CA ASP A 12 -4.22 7.74 15.83
C ASP A 12 -4.26 6.39 16.57
N CYS A 13 -5.07 5.43 16.10
CA CYS A 13 -5.08 4.08 16.65
C CYS A 13 -3.75 3.34 16.39
N LEU A 14 -3.10 3.60 15.25
CA LEU A 14 -1.74 3.11 14.92
C LEU A 14 -0.62 3.86 15.70
N ASN A 15 -0.83 5.14 16.05
CA ASN A 15 0.10 5.94 16.85
C ASN A 15 0.11 5.54 18.34
N HIS A 16 -0.98 4.93 18.83
CA HIS A 16 -1.13 4.56 20.24
C HIS A 16 -0.26 3.36 20.66
N ASP A 17 0.29 2.62 19.70
CA ASP A 17 1.28 1.57 19.94
C ASP A 17 2.69 2.16 19.82
N GLY A 18 3.25 2.61 20.95
CA GLY A 18 4.58 3.26 21.07
C GLY A 18 5.78 2.47 20.51
N HIS A 19 5.56 1.30 19.92
CA HIS A 19 6.57 0.46 19.28
C HIS A 19 7.02 0.99 17.90
N SER A 20 6.15 1.65 17.14
CA SER A 20 6.46 2.09 15.78
C SER A 20 7.35 3.35 15.73
N LEU A 21 7.43 4.13 16.82
CA LEU A 21 8.34 5.28 16.93
C LEU A 21 9.81 4.86 17.05
N VAL A 22 10.07 3.65 17.55
CA VAL A 22 11.44 3.16 17.82
C VAL A 22 12.12 2.65 16.56
N THR A 23 11.37 2.13 15.57
CA THR A 23 11.94 1.49 14.37
C THR A 23 11.93 2.39 13.13
N THR A 24 10.88 3.20 12.92
CA THR A 24 10.72 3.95 11.65
C THR A 24 11.61 5.19 11.56
N LYS A 25 11.75 5.93 12.68
CA LYS A 25 12.56 7.15 12.75
C LYS A 25 14.05 6.92 12.44
N PRO A 26 14.74 5.90 12.99
CA PRO A 26 16.14 5.65 12.63
C PRO A 26 16.32 5.27 11.15
N VAL A 27 15.36 4.56 10.55
CA VAL A 27 15.38 4.26 9.10
C VAL A 27 15.27 5.54 8.27
N LEU A 28 14.37 6.45 8.64
CA LEU A 28 14.22 7.74 7.94
C LEU A 28 15.46 8.65 8.07
N LEU A 29 16.13 8.60 9.23
CA LEU A 29 17.40 9.30 9.44
C LEU A 29 18.53 8.69 8.59
N LEU A 30 18.59 7.35 8.47
CA LEU A 30 19.53 6.66 7.57
C LEU A 30 19.31 7.04 6.10
N LEU A 31 18.05 7.27 5.70
CA LEU A 31 17.68 7.75 4.37
C LEU A 31 18.00 9.25 4.15
N ASN A 32 18.62 9.92 5.12
CA ASN A 32 18.88 11.37 5.11
C ASN A 32 17.62 12.20 4.83
N THR A 33 16.48 11.80 5.41
CA THR A 33 15.21 12.52 5.25
C THR A 33 15.31 13.89 5.94
N PRO A 34 15.03 15.02 5.25
CA PRO A 34 15.03 16.35 5.85
C PRO A 34 14.06 16.45 7.03
N GLU A 35 14.41 17.19 8.07
CA GLU A 35 13.52 17.37 9.24
C GLU A 35 12.15 17.96 8.86
N SER A 36 12.11 18.80 7.83
CA SER A 36 10.87 19.39 7.31
C SER A 36 9.90 18.36 6.71
N LEU A 37 10.40 17.21 6.25
CA LEU A 37 9.61 16.13 5.66
C LEU A 37 9.36 14.97 6.63
N MET A 38 10.01 14.99 7.79
CA MET A 38 9.93 13.91 8.79
C MET A 38 8.49 13.58 9.22
N PRO A 39 7.59 14.56 9.48
CA PRO A 39 6.21 14.26 9.89
C PRO A 39 5.41 13.54 8.79
N ASP A 40 5.59 13.95 7.53
CA ASP A 40 4.91 13.36 6.39
C ASP A 40 5.46 11.97 6.07
N ALA A 41 6.78 11.79 6.14
CA ALA A 41 7.43 10.51 5.92
C ALA A 41 7.04 9.49 6.99
N LEU A 42 6.97 9.89 8.27
CA LEU A 42 6.47 9.03 9.35
C LEU A 42 5.01 8.63 9.10
N THR A 43 4.16 9.58 8.73
CA THR A 43 2.75 9.32 8.41
C THR A 43 2.61 8.31 7.27
N TYR A 44 3.37 8.48 6.18
CA TYR A 44 3.40 7.54 5.07
C TYR A 44 3.78 6.13 5.54
N MET A 45 4.89 6.04 6.27
CA MET A 45 5.43 4.77 6.73
C MET A 45 4.46 4.04 7.67
N TYR A 46 3.77 4.74 8.57
CA TYR A 46 2.79 4.11 9.47
C TYR A 46 1.59 3.53 8.72
N ILE A 47 1.05 4.27 7.74
CA ILE A 47 -0.05 3.75 6.91
C ILE A 47 0.42 2.54 6.11
N PHE A 48 1.64 2.61 5.55
CA PHE A 48 2.22 1.51 4.79
C PHE A 48 2.45 0.25 5.66
N MET A 49 2.94 0.42 6.89
CA MET A 49 3.11 -0.69 7.84
C MET A 49 1.77 -1.30 8.26
N GLY A 50 0.73 -0.49 8.48
CA GLY A 50 -0.62 -1.00 8.70
C GLY A 50 -1.18 -1.77 7.51
N GLY A 51 -0.74 -1.42 6.29
CA GLY A 51 -1.06 -2.12 5.04
C GLY A 51 -0.17 -3.33 4.72
N LEU A 52 0.86 -3.63 5.52
CA LEU A 52 1.91 -4.59 5.18
C LEU A 52 1.37 -5.98 4.85
N ILE A 53 0.32 -6.43 5.53
CA ILE A 53 -0.34 -7.72 5.27
C ILE A 53 -0.91 -7.74 3.84
N ALA A 54 -1.53 -6.65 3.40
CA ALA A 54 -2.07 -6.54 2.05
C ALA A 54 -0.96 -6.50 0.99
N VAL A 55 0.13 -5.76 1.26
CA VAL A 55 1.30 -5.73 0.38
C VAL A 55 1.91 -7.13 0.25
N ALA A 56 2.09 -7.85 1.36
CA ALA A 56 2.62 -9.22 1.36
C ALA A 56 1.70 -10.20 0.62
N ALA A 57 0.37 -10.03 0.76
CA ALA A 57 -0.62 -10.81 0.03
C ALA A 57 -0.56 -10.56 -1.49
N TYR A 58 -0.13 -9.39 -1.94
CA TYR A 58 0.11 -9.12 -3.36
C TYR A 58 1.33 -9.87 -3.92
N PHE A 59 2.44 -9.90 -3.18
CA PHE A 59 3.69 -10.54 -3.62
C PHE A 59 3.61 -12.07 -3.74
N THR A 60 2.78 -12.71 -2.91
CA THR A 60 2.64 -14.16 -2.85
C THR A 60 2.14 -14.80 -4.16
N PRO A 61 0.96 -14.46 -4.69
CA PRO A 61 0.45 -15.01 -5.96
C PRO A 61 1.33 -14.62 -7.15
N PHE A 62 1.96 -13.43 -7.10
CA PHE A 62 2.88 -12.95 -8.12
C PHE A 62 4.10 -13.88 -8.26
N SER A 63 4.63 -14.31 -7.13
CA SER A 63 5.77 -15.22 -7.05
C SER A 63 5.38 -16.62 -7.50
N ILE A 64 4.19 -17.11 -7.11
CA ILE A 64 3.68 -18.43 -7.50
C ILE A 64 3.42 -18.52 -9.01
N LEU A 65 2.72 -17.55 -9.60
CA LEU A 65 2.41 -17.55 -11.04
C LEU A 65 3.69 -17.49 -11.89
N ARG A 66 4.68 -16.70 -11.47
CA ARG A 66 6.01 -16.68 -12.12
C ARG A 66 6.74 -18.01 -11.99
N ALA A 67 6.68 -18.67 -10.83
CA ALA A 67 7.32 -19.96 -10.60
C ALA A 67 6.70 -21.09 -11.46
N LEU A 68 5.39 -20.99 -11.76
CA LEU A 68 4.67 -21.90 -12.66
C LEU A 68 4.92 -21.62 -14.15
N GLY A 69 5.76 -20.63 -14.48
CA GLY A 69 6.09 -20.26 -15.86
C GLY A 69 5.13 -19.23 -16.50
N ASP A 70 4.10 -18.77 -15.79
CA ASP A 70 3.19 -17.72 -16.27
C ASP A 70 3.71 -16.34 -15.86
N SER A 71 4.56 -15.73 -16.70
CA SER A 71 5.12 -14.39 -16.45
C SER A 71 4.21 -13.26 -16.93
N LYS A 72 3.31 -13.55 -17.89
CA LYS A 72 2.49 -12.52 -18.56
C LYS A 72 1.35 -12.06 -17.67
N THR A 73 0.66 -13.00 -17.03
CA THR A 73 -0.51 -12.70 -16.19
C THR A 73 -0.17 -11.80 -15.00
N PRO A 74 0.84 -12.11 -14.16
CA PRO A 74 1.27 -11.19 -13.10
C PRO A 74 1.69 -9.82 -13.65
N LEU A 75 2.38 -9.74 -14.79
CA LEU A 75 2.75 -8.45 -15.38
C LEU A 75 1.53 -7.58 -15.73
N ILE A 76 0.45 -8.17 -16.27
CA ILE A 76 -0.79 -7.46 -16.60
C ILE A 76 -1.45 -6.92 -15.32
N PHE A 77 -1.50 -7.72 -14.24
CA PHE A 77 -2.03 -7.27 -12.97
C PHE A 77 -1.19 -6.16 -12.33
N LEU A 78 0.14 -6.19 -12.48
CA LEU A 78 1.03 -5.13 -12.02
C LEU A 78 0.74 -3.81 -12.74
N VAL A 79 0.57 -3.85 -14.07
CA VAL A 79 0.23 -2.66 -14.86
C VAL A 79 -1.13 -2.11 -14.43
N PHE A 80 -2.14 -2.98 -14.30
CA PHE A 80 -3.46 -2.59 -13.82
C PHE A 80 -3.40 -1.96 -12.41
N CYS A 81 -2.67 -2.58 -11.48
CA CYS A 81 -2.45 -2.07 -10.13
C CYS A 81 -1.82 -0.68 -10.14
N SER A 82 -0.79 -0.49 -10.97
CA SER A 82 -0.08 0.79 -11.08
C SER A 82 -0.98 1.89 -11.63
N LEU A 83 -1.81 1.58 -12.64
CA LEU A 83 -2.78 2.52 -13.19
C LEU A 83 -3.86 2.88 -12.16
N LEU A 84 -4.38 1.90 -11.45
CA LEU A 84 -5.37 2.11 -10.39
C LEU A 84 -4.81 2.99 -9.27
N ASN A 85 -3.55 2.76 -8.91
CA ASN A 85 -2.83 3.56 -7.91
C ASN A 85 -2.71 5.02 -8.32
N ILE A 86 -2.31 5.31 -9.56
CA ILE A 86 -2.23 6.69 -10.08
C ILE A 86 -3.60 7.38 -10.03
N VAL A 87 -4.67 6.67 -10.42
CA VAL A 87 -6.04 7.22 -10.39
C VAL A 87 -6.47 7.53 -8.96
N LEU A 88 -6.19 6.63 -8.01
CA LEU A 88 -6.51 6.82 -6.60
C LEU A 88 -5.65 7.94 -5.98
N ASP A 89 -4.38 8.06 -6.33
CA ASP A 89 -3.51 9.16 -5.91
C ASP A 89 -4.09 10.50 -6.35
N LEU A 90 -4.50 10.64 -7.61
CA LEU A 90 -5.16 11.86 -8.08
C LEU A 90 -6.45 12.13 -7.30
N LEU A 91 -7.23 11.11 -7.00
CA LEU A 91 -8.46 11.25 -6.23
C LEU A 91 -8.20 11.70 -4.79
N PHE A 92 -7.29 11.04 -4.07
CA PHE A 92 -7.02 11.32 -2.66
C PHE A 92 -6.19 12.59 -2.48
N VAL A 93 -5.14 12.78 -3.28
CA VAL A 93 -4.22 13.91 -3.13
C VAL A 93 -4.82 15.19 -3.70
N VAL A 94 -5.36 15.17 -4.92
CA VAL A 94 -5.83 16.40 -5.59
C VAL A 94 -7.24 16.78 -5.14
N VAL A 95 -8.19 15.82 -5.11
CA VAL A 95 -9.60 16.13 -4.79
C VAL A 95 -9.80 16.23 -3.29
N LEU A 96 -9.33 15.23 -2.52
CA LEU A 96 -9.55 15.18 -1.07
C LEU A 96 -8.51 15.98 -0.26
N LYS A 97 -7.42 16.44 -0.89
CA LYS A 97 -6.35 17.24 -0.27
C LYS A 97 -5.89 16.63 1.05
N THR A 98 -5.73 15.30 1.07
CA THR A 98 -5.24 14.53 2.23
C THR A 98 -3.72 14.43 2.27
N GLY A 99 -3.02 14.93 1.25
CA GLY A 99 -1.57 14.96 1.18
C GLY A 99 -0.97 13.56 1.14
N VAL A 100 0.17 13.39 1.82
CA VAL A 100 0.96 12.14 1.82
C VAL A 100 0.19 10.96 2.42
N ALA A 101 -0.71 11.19 3.38
CA ALA A 101 -1.56 10.14 3.94
C ALA A 101 -2.52 9.54 2.90
N GLY A 102 -3.02 10.37 1.97
CA GLY A 102 -3.86 9.92 0.87
C GLY A 102 -3.11 9.02 -0.11
N ALA A 103 -1.86 9.38 -0.41
CA ALA A 103 -1.01 8.62 -1.31
C ALA A 103 -0.67 7.23 -0.72
N ALA A 104 -0.31 7.16 0.55
CA ALA A 104 -0.05 5.88 1.22
C ALA A 104 -1.27 4.96 1.18
N PHE A 105 -2.47 5.51 1.42
CA PHE A 105 -3.71 4.75 1.40
C PHE A 105 -4.08 4.27 -0.01
N ALA A 106 -3.88 5.11 -1.03
CA ALA A 106 -4.07 4.74 -2.43
C ALA A 106 -3.20 3.54 -2.83
N THR A 107 -1.95 3.51 -2.38
CA THR A 107 -1.00 2.41 -2.61
C THR A 107 -1.50 1.11 -1.99
N VAL A 108 -1.77 1.13 -0.69
CA VAL A 108 -2.25 -0.06 0.02
C VAL A 108 -3.55 -0.58 -0.59
N LEU A 109 -4.48 0.31 -0.95
CA LEU A 109 -5.76 -0.08 -1.56
C LEU A 109 -5.57 -0.71 -2.94
N SER A 110 -4.70 -0.14 -3.77
CA SER A 110 -4.43 -0.66 -5.12
C SER A 110 -3.78 -2.04 -5.07
N GLU A 111 -2.78 -2.20 -4.22
CA GLU A 111 -2.09 -3.47 -4.00
C GLU A 111 -3.05 -4.52 -3.44
N THR A 112 -3.95 -4.13 -2.52
CA THR A 112 -4.99 -5.02 -1.99
C THR A 112 -5.91 -5.54 -3.10
N ILE A 113 -6.41 -4.65 -3.95
CA ILE A 113 -7.30 -5.01 -5.06
C ILE A 113 -6.57 -5.93 -6.05
N ALA A 114 -5.33 -5.59 -6.38
CA ALA A 114 -4.51 -6.41 -7.27
C ALA A 114 -4.21 -7.79 -6.67
N ALA A 115 -3.93 -7.87 -5.37
CA ALA A 115 -3.72 -9.12 -4.65
C ALA A 115 -4.95 -10.03 -4.75
N ILE A 116 -6.13 -9.51 -4.44
CA ILE A 116 -7.39 -10.27 -4.48
C ILE A 116 -7.63 -10.82 -5.90
N LEU A 117 -7.52 -9.97 -6.92
CA LEU A 117 -7.72 -10.38 -8.31
C LEU A 117 -6.71 -11.45 -8.76
N CYS A 118 -5.44 -11.28 -8.39
CA CYS A 118 -4.37 -12.21 -8.73
C CYS A 118 -4.54 -13.56 -8.03
N ILE A 119 -4.95 -13.56 -6.76
CA ILE A 119 -5.26 -14.77 -5.98
C ILE A 119 -6.44 -15.52 -6.62
N ILE A 120 -7.55 -14.83 -6.92
CA ILE A 120 -8.71 -15.45 -7.55
C ILE A 120 -8.32 -16.08 -8.89
N TYR A 121 -7.54 -15.37 -9.71
CA TYR A 121 -7.07 -15.90 -10.98
C TYR A 121 -6.21 -17.15 -10.79
N ALA A 122 -5.27 -17.13 -9.83
CA ALA A 122 -4.42 -18.26 -9.53
C ALA A 122 -5.23 -19.50 -9.09
N PHE A 123 -6.22 -19.34 -8.21
CA PHE A 123 -7.10 -20.44 -7.80
C PHE A 123 -7.92 -21.01 -8.96
N VAL A 124 -8.49 -20.18 -9.83
CA VAL A 124 -9.25 -20.63 -11.01
C VAL A 124 -8.35 -21.38 -12.00
N LYS A 125 -7.10 -20.93 -12.18
CA LYS A 125 -6.12 -21.57 -13.06
C LYS A 125 -5.72 -22.95 -12.52
N VAL A 126 -5.41 -23.04 -11.22
CA VAL A 126 -5.02 -24.30 -10.57
C VAL A 126 -6.15 -25.32 -10.61
N ASN A 127 -7.40 -24.90 -10.37
CA ASN A 127 -8.56 -25.80 -10.38
C ASN A 127 -8.98 -26.27 -11.79
N LYS A 128 -8.38 -25.71 -12.85
CA LYS A 128 -8.59 -26.11 -14.25
C LYS A 128 -7.50 -27.03 -14.79
N SER A 129 -6.43 -27.29 -14.03
CA SER A 129 -5.37 -28.26 -14.35
C SER A 129 -5.66 -29.60 -13.70
#